data_AF-A0A7T0BR22-F1
#
_entry.id   AF-A0A7T0BR22-F1
#
_cell.length_a   1.000
_cell.length_b   1.000
_cell.length_c   1.000
_cell.angle_alpha   90.00
_cell.angle_beta   90.00
_cell.angle_gamma   90.00
#
_symmetry.space_group_name_H-M   'P 1'
#
loop_
_entity.id
_entity.type
_entity.pdbx_description
1 polymer ?
#
loop_
_entity_poly.entity_id
_entity_poly.type
_entity_poly.pdbx_seq_one_letter_code
_entity_poly.pdbx_strand_id
1 'polypeptide(L)'
;MSKEFLALQKHSTWSLTPPPINVPVLGCKWLFKVKLPSTGQAPTYKARLVAQGFAQEYGINYKETFSPVAKMATVRILITIVVTRGWSVLQFDISNAFLHGDLPDVVYMKQPHGFVDEQFPHYLKSEFALKELGPVSTFLGIHVQKTAHGLFLLQSKYAEDLLNKFGFMNCRPVSTLAALKPPSTLESEQPFSDPSLYRKLAGSLMYLTVTRPDIAFATNHICQFMHQPTNQHFHSLKRLLRYIKGTLHFGLPITNGDLQLRTYVDAD
;
A
#
# COMPACT_ATOMS: atom_id res chain seq x y z
N MET A 1 -15.32 4.38 19.56
CA MET A 1 -14.15 5.04 20.18
C MET A 1 -13.58 4.19 21.30
N SER A 2 -14.38 3.78 22.29
CA SER A 2 -13.90 3.00 23.45
C SER A 2 -13.15 1.72 23.10
N LYS A 3 -13.60 0.95 22.10
CA LYS A 3 -12.89 -0.26 21.63
C LYS A 3 -11.46 0.03 21.15
N GLU A 4 -11.23 1.14 20.45
CA GLU A 4 -9.90 1.53 20.00
C GLU A 4 -9.05 2.01 21.18
N PHE A 5 -9.62 2.85 22.05
CA PHE A 5 -8.92 3.36 23.23
C PHE A 5 -8.47 2.23 24.18
N LEU A 6 -9.36 1.30 24.49
CA LEU A 6 -9.05 0.11 25.29
C LEU A 6 -8.00 -0.77 24.60
N ALA A 7 -8.03 -0.88 23.27
CA ALA A 7 -7.00 -1.60 22.54
C ALA A 7 -5.63 -0.93 22.72
N LEU A 8 -5.54 0.39 22.58
CA LEU A 8 -4.29 1.10 22.77
C LEU A 8 -3.77 0.99 24.22
N GLN A 9 -4.63 1.12 25.22
CA GLN A 9 -4.28 0.86 26.63
C GLN A 9 -3.75 -0.56 26.85
N LYS A 10 -4.43 -1.55 26.25
CA LYS A 10 -4.03 -2.97 26.26
C LYS A 10 -2.77 -3.27 25.46
N HIS A 11 -2.24 -2.37 24.63
CA HIS A 11 -1.01 -2.61 23.87
C HIS A 11 0.16 -1.70 24.27
N SER A 12 0.11 -1.00 25.41
CA SER A 12 1.32 -0.42 26.03
C SER A 12 1.87 0.76 25.25
N THR A 13 1.05 1.32 24.37
CA THR A 13 1.51 2.15 23.26
C THR A 13 1.94 3.53 23.64
N TRP A 14 1.59 3.91 24.86
CA TRP A 14 2.11 5.06 25.53
C TRP A 14 2.40 4.65 26.97
N SER A 15 3.20 5.48 27.63
CA SER A 15 3.13 5.73 29.06
C SER A 15 2.56 7.13 29.19
N LEU A 16 1.40 7.33 29.82
CA LEU A 16 1.08 8.71 30.18
C LEU A 16 2.19 9.19 31.17
N THR A 17 2.52 10.48 31.14
CA THR A 17 3.49 11.14 32.04
C THR A 17 3.01 12.54 32.45
N PRO A 18 3.60 13.19 33.48
CA PRO A 18 3.31 14.59 33.78
C PRO A 18 3.64 15.48 32.58
N PRO A 19 3.00 16.66 32.43
CA PRO A 19 3.29 17.56 31.34
C PRO A 19 4.77 17.96 31.34
N PRO A 20 5.52 17.74 30.25
CA PRO A 20 6.92 18.11 30.19
C PRO A 20 7.08 19.63 30.12
N ILE A 21 8.14 20.14 30.76
CA ILE A 21 8.50 21.56 30.71
C ILE A 21 9.29 21.81 29.42
N ASN A 22 8.90 22.82 28.63
CA ASN A 22 9.55 23.24 27.39
C ASN A 22 9.63 22.18 26.26
N VAL A 23 8.75 21.17 26.26
CA VAL A 23 8.64 20.20 25.15
C VAL A 23 7.29 20.36 24.45
N PRO A 24 7.24 20.40 23.10
CA PRO A 24 5.97 20.46 22.37
C PRO A 24 5.07 19.26 22.67
N VAL A 25 3.83 19.53 23.08
CA VAL A 25 2.81 18.50 23.32
C VAL A 25 1.79 18.52 22.18
N LEU A 26 1.69 17.42 21.44
CA LEU A 26 0.76 17.28 20.33
C LEU A 26 -0.69 17.15 20.82
N GLY A 27 -1.63 17.69 20.07
CA GLY A 27 -3.03 17.32 20.24
C GLY A 27 -3.33 15.93 19.66
N CYS A 28 -4.55 15.46 19.88
CA CYS A 28 -5.04 14.21 19.31
C CYS A 28 -6.38 14.43 18.58
N LYS A 29 -6.69 13.56 17.61
CA LYS A 29 -7.95 13.59 16.87
C LYS A 29 -8.50 12.19 16.67
N TRP A 30 -9.82 12.06 16.73
CA TRP A 30 -10.52 10.85 16.31
C TRP A 30 -10.81 10.90 14.81
N LEU A 31 -10.37 9.88 14.08
CA LEU A 31 -10.72 9.67 12.67
C LEU A 31 -11.74 8.55 12.56
N PHE A 32 -12.79 8.80 11.80
CA PHE A 32 -13.86 7.83 11.58
C PHE A 32 -13.85 7.35 10.13
N LYS A 33 -14.00 6.05 9.95
CA LYS A 33 -14.12 5.42 8.64
C LYS A 33 -15.22 4.37 8.66
N VAL A 34 -16.17 4.52 7.75
CA VAL A 34 -17.16 3.49 7.47
C VAL A 34 -16.55 2.52 6.45
N LYS A 35 -16.54 1.22 6.77
CA LYS A 35 -16.21 0.16 5.83
C LYS A 35 -17.50 -0.53 5.42
N LEU A 36 -17.86 -0.38 4.15
CA LEU A 36 -18.97 -1.10 3.54
C LEU A 36 -18.44 -2.44 3.02
N PRO A 37 -18.92 -3.58 3.55
CA PRO A 37 -18.59 -4.88 3.02
C PRO A 37 -19.15 -5.04 1.60
N SER A 38 -18.42 -5.72 0.72
CA SER A 38 -18.90 -6.01 -0.64
C SER A 38 -20.02 -7.06 -0.68
N THR A 39 -20.30 -7.73 0.43
CA THR A 39 -21.18 -8.90 0.53
C THR A 39 -22.55 -8.61 1.15
N GLY A 40 -22.98 -7.34 1.24
CA GLY A 40 -24.29 -6.97 1.80
C GLY A 40 -24.40 -7.07 3.33
N GLN A 41 -23.29 -7.35 4.03
CA GLN A 41 -23.24 -7.28 5.49
C GLN A 41 -23.31 -5.84 6.01
N ALA A 42 -23.69 -5.69 7.28
CA ALA A 42 -23.78 -4.41 7.93
C ALA A 42 -22.46 -3.62 7.87
N PRO A 43 -22.50 -2.28 7.66
CA PRO A 43 -21.31 -1.44 7.64
C PRO A 43 -20.52 -1.57 8.94
N THR A 44 -19.20 -1.73 8.82
CA THR A 44 -18.32 -1.69 9.98
C THR A 44 -17.82 -0.27 10.21
N TYR A 45 -18.10 0.28 11.38
CA TYR A 45 -17.61 1.59 11.78
C TYR A 45 -16.25 1.46 12.49
N LYS A 46 -15.22 2.09 11.95
CA LYS A 46 -13.89 2.16 12.57
C LYS A 46 -13.62 3.57 13.08
N ALA A 47 -13.14 3.66 14.31
CA ALA A 47 -12.58 4.88 14.89
C ALA A 47 -11.08 4.64 15.12
N ARG A 48 -10.25 5.64 14.83
CA ARG A 48 -8.81 5.62 15.11
C ARG A 48 -8.43 6.87 15.88
N LEU A 49 -7.69 6.71 16.96
CA LEU A 49 -7.07 7.83 17.65
C LEU A 49 -5.73 8.13 16.98
N VAL A 50 -5.51 9.37 16.57
CA VAL A 50 -4.25 9.79 15.96
C VAL A 50 -3.68 11.02 16.67
N ALA A 51 -2.37 11.04 16.87
CA ALA A 51 -1.65 12.26 17.21
C ALA A 51 -1.72 13.25 16.04
N GLN A 52 -1.77 14.54 16.34
CA GLN A 52 -1.76 15.61 15.33
C GLN A 52 -0.35 15.83 14.78
N GLY A 53 0.21 14.82 14.11
CA GLY A 53 1.60 14.83 13.61
C GLY A 53 1.93 15.94 12.61
N PHE A 54 0.92 16.59 12.00
CA PHE A 54 1.13 17.79 11.17
C PHE A 54 1.68 18.99 11.96
N ALA A 55 1.61 18.96 13.29
CA ALA A 55 2.22 19.95 14.18
C ALA A 55 3.65 19.57 14.61
N GLN A 56 4.24 18.50 14.05
CA GLN A 56 5.62 18.11 14.32
C GLN A 56 6.59 18.87 13.41
N GLU A 57 7.70 19.32 14.00
CA GLU A 57 8.77 20.05 13.31
C GLU A 57 10.01 19.16 13.14
N TYR A 58 10.57 19.17 11.92
CA TYR A 58 11.80 18.44 11.61
C TYR A 58 12.97 18.98 12.44
N GLY A 59 13.76 18.08 13.03
CA GLY A 59 14.87 18.44 13.92
C GLY A 59 14.48 18.73 15.36
N ILE A 60 13.18 18.88 15.66
CA ILE A 60 12.65 19.04 17.02
C ILE A 60 11.91 17.77 17.46
N ASN A 61 10.97 17.29 16.65
CA ASN A 61 10.09 16.17 17.02
C ASN A 61 10.42 14.86 16.32
N TYR A 62 11.16 14.91 15.21
CA TYR A 62 11.64 13.74 14.49
C TYR A 62 12.88 14.09 13.66
N LYS A 63 13.73 13.09 13.45
CA LYS A 63 14.91 13.20 12.57
C LYS A 63 14.77 12.40 11.28
N GLU A 64 13.88 11.41 11.26
CA GLU A 64 13.64 10.56 10.10
C GLU A 64 12.15 10.36 9.88
N THR A 65 11.75 10.24 8.62
CA THR A 65 10.37 9.91 8.22
C THR A 65 10.27 8.54 7.57
N PHE A 66 11.36 7.76 7.59
CA PHE A 66 11.43 6.46 6.96
C PHE A 66 10.62 5.44 7.76
N SER A 67 9.84 4.63 7.06
CA SER A 67 9.17 3.46 7.64
C SER A 67 9.73 2.21 6.96
N PRO A 68 10.17 1.19 7.73
CA PRO A 68 10.66 -0.05 7.16
C PRO A 68 9.47 -0.80 6.52
N VAL A 69 9.44 -0.82 5.19
CA VAL A 69 8.45 -1.59 4.41
C VAL A 69 9.14 -2.77 3.75
N ALA A 70 8.56 -3.96 3.92
CA ALA A 70 9.04 -5.17 3.25
C ALA A 70 9.00 -4.97 1.72
N LYS A 71 10.14 -5.14 1.06
CA LYS A 71 10.22 -5.06 -0.41
C LYS A 71 9.51 -6.28 -1.01
N MET A 72 8.76 -6.07 -2.09
CA MET A 72 8.10 -7.18 -2.79
C MET A 72 9.09 -8.20 -3.36
N ALA A 73 10.33 -7.80 -3.66
CA ALA A 73 11.40 -8.73 -3.99
C ALA A 73 11.65 -9.74 -2.86
N THR A 74 11.75 -9.27 -1.61
CA THR A 74 11.93 -10.11 -0.43
C THR A 74 10.73 -11.04 -0.23
N VAL A 75 9.51 -10.51 -0.37
CA VAL A 75 8.27 -11.32 -0.26
C VAL A 75 8.26 -12.42 -1.32
N ARG A 76 8.62 -12.11 -2.58
CA ARG A 76 8.69 -13.10 -3.65
C ARG A 76 9.73 -14.18 -3.37
N ILE A 77 10.92 -13.81 -2.91
CA ILE A 77 11.97 -14.78 -2.53
C ILE A 77 11.47 -15.74 -1.45
N LEU A 78 10.82 -15.21 -0.40
CA LEU A 78 10.26 -16.03 0.68
C LEU A 78 9.23 -17.02 0.14
N ILE A 79 8.30 -16.55 -0.69
CA ILE A 79 7.27 -17.39 -1.31
C ILE A 79 7.89 -18.45 -2.24
N THR A 80 8.92 -18.11 -3.01
CA THR A 80 9.66 -19.07 -3.84
C THR A 80 10.28 -20.18 -3.01
N ILE A 81 10.95 -19.84 -1.89
CA ILE A 81 11.53 -20.85 -0.98
C ILE A 81 10.46 -21.79 -0.44
N VAL A 82 9.33 -21.22 -0.01
CA VAL A 82 8.19 -22.00 0.48
C VAL A 82 7.71 -22.98 -0.59
N VAL A 83 7.49 -22.52 -1.82
CA VAL A 83 7.01 -23.35 -2.92
C VAL A 83 8.02 -24.45 -3.24
N THR A 84 9.30 -24.12 -3.35
CA THR A 84 10.37 -25.08 -3.64
C THR A 84 10.51 -26.15 -2.54
N ARG A 85 10.33 -25.78 -1.27
CA ARG A 85 10.44 -26.71 -0.14
C ARG A 85 9.12 -27.39 0.26
N GLY A 86 8.03 -27.09 -0.43
CA GLY A 86 6.71 -27.65 -0.12
C GLY A 86 6.16 -27.20 1.25
N TRP A 87 6.56 -26.03 1.74
CA TRP A 87 6.14 -25.53 3.04
C TRP A 87 4.72 -24.95 3.01
N SER A 88 3.98 -25.09 4.11
CA SER A 88 2.70 -24.42 4.29
C SER A 88 2.92 -22.95 4.70
N VAL A 89 2.19 -22.03 4.08
CA VAL A 89 2.16 -20.61 4.50
C VAL A 89 0.88 -20.32 5.26
N LEU A 90 1.06 -19.83 6.48
CA LEU A 90 0.00 -19.26 7.29
C LEU A 90 0.15 -17.74 7.34
N GLN A 91 -0.98 -17.06 7.32
CA GLN A 91 -1.05 -15.62 7.41
C GLN A 91 -1.54 -15.23 8.80
N PHE A 92 -0.85 -14.26 9.40
CA PHE A 92 -1.21 -13.67 10.67
C PHE A 92 -1.46 -12.18 10.49
N ASP A 93 -2.50 -11.68 11.13
CA ASP A 93 -2.78 -10.25 11.27
C ASP A 93 -2.43 -9.85 12.68
N ILE A 94 -1.38 -9.04 12.80
CA ILE A 94 -1.00 -8.46 14.07
C ILE A 94 -1.92 -7.27 14.31
N SER A 95 -2.86 -7.45 15.24
CA SER A 95 -3.81 -6.40 15.57
C SER A 95 -3.03 -5.23 16.14
N ASN A 96 -3.20 -4.08 15.48
CA ASN A 96 -2.51 -2.86 15.85
C ASN A 96 -0.97 -2.94 15.77
N ALA A 97 -0.40 -3.64 14.78
CA ALA A 97 1.05 -3.77 14.61
C ALA A 97 1.86 -2.46 14.67
N PHE A 98 1.27 -1.33 14.24
CA PHE A 98 1.89 0.01 14.33
C PHE A 98 2.26 0.41 15.76
N LEU A 99 1.57 -0.17 16.75
CA LEU A 99 1.76 0.06 18.17
C LEU A 99 3.00 -0.65 18.74
N HIS A 100 3.69 -1.45 17.93
CA HIS A 100 4.83 -2.29 18.35
C HIS A 100 6.15 -1.80 17.75
N GLY A 101 6.11 -0.73 16.96
CA GLY A 101 7.33 -0.09 16.47
C GLY A 101 7.90 0.80 17.55
N ASP A 102 9.19 0.61 17.87
CA ASP A 102 9.90 1.55 18.71
C ASP A 102 10.03 2.89 17.97
N LEU A 103 9.65 3.97 18.65
CA LEU A 103 9.93 5.32 18.20
C LEU A 103 11.26 5.74 18.83
N PRO A 104 12.28 6.13 18.03
CA PRO A 104 13.55 6.61 18.58
C PRO A 104 13.37 7.93 19.33
N ASP A 105 12.38 8.73 18.93
CA ASP A 105 12.06 10.03 19.52
C ASP A 105 10.84 9.91 20.45
N VAL A 106 10.92 10.52 21.64
CA VAL A 106 9.80 10.58 22.59
C VAL A 106 8.80 11.65 22.14
N VAL A 107 7.54 11.25 21.94
CA VAL A 107 6.46 12.15 21.52
C VAL A 107 5.41 12.26 22.61
N TYR A 108 5.10 13.49 23.03
CA TYR A 108 4.07 13.78 24.01
C TYR A 108 2.75 14.14 23.32
N MET A 109 1.64 13.56 23.79
CA MET A 109 0.30 13.80 23.25
C MET A 109 -0.68 14.09 24.38
N LYS A 110 -1.60 15.05 24.18
CA LYS A 110 -2.72 15.30 25.10
C LYS A 110 -3.66 14.08 25.14
N GLN A 111 -4.25 13.85 26.31
CA GLN A 111 -5.27 12.80 26.45
C GLN A 111 -6.49 13.05 25.55
N PRO A 112 -7.07 12.00 24.96
CA PRO A 112 -8.29 12.11 24.19
C PRO A 112 -9.49 12.58 25.02
N HIS A 113 -10.22 13.54 24.48
CA HIS A 113 -11.45 14.04 25.11
C HIS A 113 -12.45 12.90 25.33
N GLY A 114 -13.02 12.82 26.55
CA GLY A 114 -13.94 11.75 26.96
C GLY A 114 -13.28 10.44 27.39
N PHE A 115 -11.94 10.37 27.39
CA PHE A 115 -11.14 9.23 27.82
C PHE A 115 -9.95 9.68 28.69
N VAL A 116 -10.17 10.75 29.45
CA VAL A 116 -9.24 11.28 30.45
C VAL A 116 -9.34 10.38 31.67
N ASP A 117 -8.22 9.81 32.10
CA ASP A 117 -8.20 9.03 33.35
C ASP A 117 -8.36 9.97 34.55
N GLU A 118 -9.32 9.68 35.43
CA GLU A 118 -9.69 10.54 36.56
C GLU A 118 -8.66 10.50 37.70
N GLN A 119 -7.98 9.37 37.89
CA GLN A 119 -7.02 9.16 38.98
C GLN A 119 -5.59 9.46 38.51
N PHE A 120 -5.29 9.12 37.27
CA PHE A 120 -4.01 9.31 36.64
C PHE A 120 -4.21 9.91 35.25
N PRO A 121 -4.64 11.19 35.13
CA PRO A 121 -4.72 11.90 33.85
C PRO A 121 -3.36 11.97 33.11
N HIS A 122 -2.34 11.40 33.73
CA HIS A 122 -0.96 11.42 33.34
C HIS A 122 -0.23 10.07 33.52
N TYR A 123 -0.81 8.86 33.74
CA TYR A 123 -0.03 7.55 33.70
C TYR A 123 -0.73 6.29 33.09
N LEU A 124 -0.23 5.61 32.01
CA LEU A 124 -0.77 4.30 31.49
C LEU A 124 0.10 3.53 30.46
N LYS A 125 0.25 2.18 30.59
CA LYS A 125 1.00 1.18 29.74
C LYS A 125 0.41 -0.29 29.88
N SER A 126 0.71 -1.27 28.99
CA SER A 126 0.47 -2.78 29.04
C SER A 126 0.17 -3.51 27.68
N GLU A 127 0.63 -4.75 27.29
CA GLU A 127 0.92 -5.36 25.92
C GLU A 127 0.00 -6.46 25.18
N PHE A 128 0.45 -6.93 23.98
CA PHE A 128 -0.16 -7.32 22.67
C PHE A 128 -1.27 -8.39 22.43
N ALA A 129 -1.91 -8.32 21.24
CA ALA A 129 -2.87 -9.30 20.70
C ALA A 129 -2.63 -9.69 19.20
N LEU A 130 -2.58 -10.99 18.91
CA LEU A 130 -2.33 -11.55 17.56
C LEU A 130 -3.53 -12.35 17.05
N LYS A 131 -3.83 -12.27 15.74
CA LYS A 131 -4.93 -13.02 15.10
C LYS A 131 -4.42 -13.87 13.92
N GLU A 132 -4.68 -15.17 13.96
CA GLU A 132 -4.44 -16.06 12.82
C GLU A 132 -5.52 -15.89 11.74
N LEU A 133 -5.10 -15.76 10.48
CA LEU A 133 -5.97 -15.66 9.32
C LEU A 133 -6.04 -16.97 8.51
N GLY A 134 -5.26 -17.98 8.90
CA GLY A 134 -5.20 -19.28 8.24
C GLY A 134 -4.30 -19.27 6.99
N PRO A 135 -4.55 -20.17 6.02
CA PRO A 135 -3.74 -20.26 4.80
C PRO A 135 -3.75 -18.94 4.00
N VAL A 136 -2.60 -18.57 3.44
CA VAL A 136 -2.50 -17.35 2.63
C VAL A 136 -3.44 -17.42 1.42
N SER A 137 -4.34 -16.45 1.34
CA SER A 137 -5.29 -16.27 0.22
C SER A 137 -5.19 -14.88 -0.38
N THR A 138 -4.97 -13.86 0.45
CA THR A 138 -4.75 -12.49 0.02
C THR A 138 -3.70 -11.79 0.89
N PHE A 139 -2.76 -11.08 0.28
CA PHE A 139 -1.74 -10.32 0.98
C PHE A 139 -1.53 -8.97 0.29
N LEU A 140 -1.70 -7.86 1.02
CA LEU A 140 -1.59 -6.49 0.48
C LEU A 140 -2.46 -6.25 -0.78
N GLY A 141 -3.60 -6.92 -0.91
CA GLY A 141 -4.45 -6.81 -2.11
C GLY A 141 -3.96 -7.62 -3.32
N ILE A 142 -2.96 -8.48 -3.12
CA ILE A 142 -2.56 -9.54 -4.06
C ILE A 142 -3.31 -10.81 -3.67
N HIS A 143 -4.05 -11.39 -4.61
CA HIS A 143 -4.66 -12.70 -4.45
C HIS A 143 -3.61 -13.78 -4.73
N VAL A 144 -3.51 -14.76 -3.85
CA VAL A 144 -2.61 -15.92 -3.97
C VAL A 144 -3.46 -17.13 -4.32
N GLN A 145 -3.33 -17.61 -5.55
CA GLN A 145 -4.01 -18.82 -6.01
C GLN A 145 -3.03 -20.00 -6.01
N LYS A 146 -3.41 -21.11 -5.37
CA LYS A 146 -2.64 -22.35 -5.44
C LYS A 146 -2.86 -23.04 -6.79
N THR A 147 -1.80 -23.54 -7.39
CA THR A 147 -1.83 -24.32 -8.64
C THR A 147 -1.12 -25.66 -8.42
N ALA A 148 -1.23 -26.59 -9.37
CA ALA A 148 -0.56 -27.90 -9.29
C ALA A 148 0.98 -27.79 -9.20
N HIS A 149 1.55 -26.68 -9.67
CA HIS A 149 3.00 -26.49 -9.80
C HIS A 149 3.55 -25.40 -8.88
N GLY A 150 2.72 -24.78 -8.03
CA GLY A 150 3.13 -23.72 -7.11
C GLY A 150 2.01 -22.73 -6.81
N LEU A 151 2.31 -21.44 -6.93
CA LEU A 151 1.40 -20.33 -6.64
C LEU A 151 1.28 -19.39 -7.84
N PHE A 152 0.13 -18.74 -7.96
CA PHE A 152 -0.11 -17.71 -8.96
C PHE A 152 -0.60 -16.45 -8.25
N LEU A 153 0.15 -15.36 -8.42
CA LEU A 153 -0.12 -14.07 -7.77
C LEU A 153 -0.91 -13.16 -8.71
N LEU A 154 -2.05 -12.67 -8.26
CA LEU A 154 -3.04 -11.94 -9.06
C LEU A 154 -3.42 -10.61 -8.40
N GLN A 155 -3.66 -9.58 -9.22
CA GLN A 155 -4.16 -8.28 -8.78
C GLN A 155 -5.41 -7.84 -9.57
N SER A 156 -6.22 -8.79 -10.08
CA SER A 156 -7.37 -8.50 -10.96
C SER A 156 -8.36 -7.52 -10.33
N LYS A 157 -8.70 -7.70 -9.04
CA LYS A 157 -9.57 -6.78 -8.28
C LYS A 157 -9.02 -5.35 -8.26
N TYR A 158 -7.72 -5.21 -7.99
CA TYR A 158 -7.05 -3.90 -7.99
C TYR A 158 -7.04 -3.26 -9.39
N ALA A 159 -6.79 -4.06 -10.43
CA ALA A 159 -6.83 -3.59 -11.82
C ALA A 159 -8.24 -3.12 -12.21
N GLU A 160 -9.29 -3.86 -11.84
CA GLU A 160 -10.68 -3.45 -12.06
C GLU A 160 -11.02 -2.14 -11.32
N ASP A 161 -10.67 -2.05 -10.03
CA ASP A 161 -10.92 -0.85 -9.23
C ASP A 161 -10.15 0.36 -9.79
N LEU A 162 -8.92 0.17 -10.29
CA LEU A 162 -8.13 1.18 -10.97
C LEU A 162 -8.83 1.65 -12.26
N LEU A 163 -9.25 0.72 -13.12
CA LEU A 163 -9.94 1.05 -14.36
C LEU A 163 -11.28 1.76 -14.10
N ASN A 164 -12.05 1.32 -13.11
CA ASN A 164 -13.29 1.97 -12.70
C ASN A 164 -13.03 3.41 -12.22
N LYS A 165 -12.05 3.58 -11.33
CA LYS A 165 -11.69 4.89 -10.76
C LYS A 165 -11.34 5.94 -11.80
N PHE A 166 -10.72 5.54 -12.91
CA PHE A 166 -10.28 6.44 -13.97
C PHE A 166 -11.15 6.40 -15.25
N GLY A 167 -12.27 5.68 -15.24
CA GLY A 167 -13.21 5.63 -16.36
C GLY A 167 -12.79 4.74 -17.53
N PHE A 168 -11.90 3.77 -17.33
CA PHE A 168 -11.40 2.85 -18.35
C PHE A 168 -12.03 1.45 -18.29
N MET A 169 -12.99 1.18 -17.41
CA MET A 169 -13.59 -0.15 -17.31
C MET A 169 -14.34 -0.57 -18.59
N ASN A 170 -14.95 0.38 -19.29
CA ASN A 170 -15.69 0.13 -20.53
C ASN A 170 -14.88 0.46 -21.80
N CYS A 171 -13.55 0.64 -21.68
CA CYS A 171 -12.72 0.95 -22.84
C CYS A 171 -12.52 -0.26 -23.75
N ARG A 172 -12.28 -0.01 -25.05
CA ARG A 172 -11.90 -1.07 -26.00
C ARG A 172 -10.48 -1.56 -25.69
N PRO A 173 -10.26 -2.84 -25.36
CA PRO A 173 -8.94 -3.33 -25.00
C PRO A 173 -7.97 -3.28 -26.19
N VAL A 174 -6.67 -3.36 -25.90
CA VAL A 174 -5.60 -3.51 -26.91
C VAL A 174 -4.67 -4.65 -26.51
N SER A 175 -4.07 -5.32 -27.50
CA SER A 175 -3.16 -6.46 -27.26
C SER A 175 -1.69 -6.05 -27.11
N THR A 176 -1.31 -4.82 -27.44
CA THR A 176 0.09 -4.38 -27.42
C THR A 176 0.28 -3.08 -26.64
N LEU A 177 1.40 -3.02 -25.90
CA LEU A 177 1.77 -1.87 -25.05
C LEU A 177 2.23 -0.66 -25.86
N ALA A 178 2.99 -0.88 -26.93
CA ALA A 178 3.46 0.18 -27.83
C ALA A 178 2.47 0.43 -28.98
N ALA A 179 2.36 1.67 -29.42
CA ALA A 179 1.70 2.02 -30.67
C ALA A 179 2.66 1.81 -31.84
N LEU A 180 2.20 1.20 -32.94
CA LEU A 180 3.01 0.96 -34.14
C LEU A 180 3.43 2.27 -34.85
N LYS A 181 2.66 3.35 -34.66
CA LYS A 181 3.00 4.72 -35.07
C LYS A 181 2.53 5.68 -33.97
N PRO A 182 3.42 6.47 -33.35
CA PRO A 182 2.99 7.57 -32.50
C PRO A 182 2.27 8.62 -33.38
N PRO A 183 1.17 9.24 -32.92
CA PRO A 183 0.64 10.41 -33.60
C PRO A 183 1.68 11.53 -33.48
N SER A 184 2.40 11.82 -34.56
CA SER A 184 3.36 12.91 -34.63
C SER A 184 2.63 14.18 -35.05
N THR A 185 1.95 14.81 -34.09
CA THR A 185 1.32 16.14 -34.26
C THR A 185 1.95 17.13 -33.28
N LEU A 186 1.99 18.42 -33.63
CA LEU A 186 2.48 19.49 -32.73
C LEU A 186 1.75 19.49 -31.37
N GLU A 187 0.48 19.08 -31.35
CA GLU A 187 -0.31 18.93 -30.12
C GLU A 187 0.22 17.84 -29.18
N SER A 188 0.90 16.82 -29.71
CA SER A 188 1.36 15.67 -28.95
C SER A 188 2.55 16.03 -28.03
N GLU A 189 3.36 17.01 -28.42
CA GLU A 189 4.50 17.49 -27.64
C GLU A 189 4.12 18.54 -26.59
N GLN A 190 2.91 19.10 -26.66
CA GLN A 190 2.46 20.07 -25.68
C GLN A 190 2.35 19.47 -24.28
N PRO A 191 2.64 20.26 -23.22
CA PRO A 191 2.42 19.84 -21.85
C PRO A 191 0.98 19.39 -21.61
N PHE A 192 0.82 18.27 -20.92
CA PHE A 192 -0.48 17.78 -20.52
C PHE A 192 -1.10 18.73 -19.47
N SER A 193 -2.37 19.07 -19.64
CA SER A 193 -3.05 20.09 -18.85
C SER A 193 -3.24 19.72 -17.37
N ASP A 194 -3.29 18.43 -17.02
CA ASP A 194 -3.43 17.96 -15.63
C ASP A 194 -2.29 17.00 -15.19
N PRO A 195 -1.11 17.53 -14.82
CA PRO A 195 0.00 16.73 -14.32
C PRO A 195 -0.34 15.94 -13.04
N SER A 196 -1.31 16.40 -12.24
CA SER A 196 -1.71 15.73 -11.00
C SER A 196 -2.46 14.44 -11.28
N LEU A 197 -3.38 14.45 -12.26
CA LEU A 197 -4.03 13.23 -12.75
C LEU A 197 -3.00 12.24 -13.31
N TYR A 198 -2.05 12.71 -14.10
CA TYR A 198 -0.99 11.88 -14.65
C TYR A 198 -0.20 11.16 -13.54
N ARG A 199 0.29 11.90 -12.54
CA ARG A 199 1.03 11.33 -11.40
C ARG A 199 0.19 10.32 -10.61
N LYS A 200 -1.08 10.63 -10.34
CA LYS A 200 -1.99 9.71 -9.63
C LYS A 200 -2.18 8.39 -10.39
N LEU A 201 -2.35 8.47 -11.71
CA LEU A 201 -2.48 7.31 -12.59
C LEU A 201 -1.18 6.48 -12.64
N ALA A 202 -0.07 7.14 -12.96
CA ALA A 202 1.24 6.49 -13.07
C ALA A 202 1.67 5.83 -11.75
N GLY A 203 1.45 6.49 -10.61
CA GLY A 203 1.70 5.91 -9.29
C GLY A 203 0.79 4.72 -8.97
N SER A 204 -0.46 4.72 -9.42
CA SER A 204 -1.37 3.57 -9.26
C SER A 204 -0.91 2.37 -10.10
N LEU A 205 -0.40 2.63 -11.31
CA LEU A 205 0.15 1.59 -12.19
C LEU A 205 1.42 0.96 -11.61
N MET A 206 2.27 1.74 -10.94
CA MET A 206 3.48 1.24 -10.29
C MET A 206 3.16 0.09 -9.32
N TYR A 207 2.07 0.17 -8.57
CA TYR A 207 1.68 -0.91 -7.66
C TYR A 207 1.22 -2.18 -8.39
N LEU A 208 0.61 -2.05 -9.57
CA LEU A 208 0.17 -3.19 -10.35
C LEU A 208 1.35 -4.00 -10.94
N THR A 209 2.53 -3.36 -11.13
CA THR A 209 3.75 -4.03 -11.62
C THR A 209 4.24 -5.15 -10.69
N VAL A 210 3.79 -5.17 -9.43
CA VAL A 210 4.18 -6.19 -8.43
C VAL A 210 3.85 -7.61 -8.91
N THR A 211 2.69 -7.81 -9.53
CA THR A 211 2.32 -9.10 -10.15
C THR A 211 2.27 -9.06 -11.68
N ARG A 212 2.61 -7.92 -12.30
CA ARG A 212 2.53 -7.71 -13.75
C ARG A 212 3.88 -7.27 -14.33
N PRO A 213 4.85 -8.20 -14.43
CA PRO A 213 6.15 -7.89 -15.03
C PRO A 213 6.03 -7.45 -16.50
N ASP A 214 4.99 -7.93 -17.20
CA ASP A 214 4.69 -7.59 -18.59
C ASP A 214 4.46 -6.10 -18.83
N ILE A 215 3.95 -5.35 -17.83
CA ILE A 215 3.74 -3.89 -17.95
C ILE A 215 4.84 -3.06 -17.27
N ALA A 216 5.80 -3.69 -16.60
CA ALA A 216 6.75 -3.01 -15.74
C ALA A 216 7.59 -1.99 -16.51
N PHE A 217 8.14 -2.37 -17.68
CA PHE A 217 8.90 -1.47 -18.53
C PHE A 217 8.09 -0.25 -18.97
N ALA A 218 6.89 -0.47 -19.53
CA ALA A 218 6.03 0.62 -20.01
C ALA A 218 5.61 1.56 -18.87
N THR A 219 5.34 1.01 -17.69
CA THR A 219 4.99 1.80 -16.50
C THR A 219 6.18 2.62 -16.02
N ASN A 220 7.38 2.03 -15.95
CA ASN A 220 8.60 2.75 -15.57
C ASN A 220 8.91 3.89 -16.53
N HIS A 221 8.77 3.66 -17.85
CA HIS A 221 8.95 4.69 -18.85
C HIS A 221 7.96 5.85 -18.67
N ILE A 222 6.67 5.57 -18.45
CA ILE A 222 5.65 6.60 -18.13
C ILE A 222 6.04 7.40 -16.87
N CYS A 223 6.61 6.74 -15.85
CA CYS A 223 6.97 7.38 -14.60
C CYS A 223 8.13 8.38 -14.75
N GLN A 224 9.00 8.23 -15.75
CA GLN A 224 10.09 9.19 -16.03
C GLN A 224 9.57 10.60 -16.34
N PHE A 225 8.33 10.72 -16.83
CA PHE A 225 7.72 11.99 -17.23
C PHE A 225 6.75 12.58 -16.19
N MET A 226 6.79 12.14 -14.93
CA MET A 226 5.87 12.60 -13.87
C MET A 226 5.98 14.09 -13.53
N HIS A 227 7.14 14.69 -13.77
CA HIS A 227 7.38 16.11 -13.50
C HIS A 227 6.71 17.01 -14.55
N GLN A 228 6.91 16.68 -15.83
CA GLN A 228 6.39 17.45 -16.98
C GLN A 228 5.83 16.51 -18.06
N PRO A 229 4.64 15.92 -17.84
CA PRO A 229 4.03 15.03 -18.82
C PRO A 229 3.55 15.81 -20.05
N THR A 230 3.62 15.19 -21.23
CA THR A 230 3.06 15.72 -22.48
C THR A 230 1.77 14.99 -22.85
N ASN A 231 1.03 15.52 -23.82
CA ASN A 231 -0.13 14.83 -24.37
C ASN A 231 0.24 13.44 -24.93
N GLN A 232 1.42 13.30 -25.54
CA GLN A 232 1.92 12.01 -26.00
C GLN A 232 2.13 11.01 -24.86
N HIS A 233 2.75 11.43 -23.76
CA HIS A 233 2.93 10.58 -22.58
C HIS A 233 1.57 10.11 -22.02
N PHE A 234 0.57 11.01 -22.00
CA PHE A 234 -0.76 10.64 -21.57
C PHE A 234 -1.45 9.66 -22.54
N HIS A 235 -1.21 9.77 -23.85
CA HIS A 235 -1.70 8.77 -24.82
C HIS A 235 -1.10 7.38 -24.57
N SER A 236 0.20 7.29 -24.31
CA SER A 236 0.87 6.04 -23.93
C SER A 236 0.27 5.45 -22.64
N LEU A 237 0.02 6.29 -21.64
CA LEU A 237 -0.65 5.88 -20.40
C LEU A 237 -2.06 5.33 -20.65
N LYS A 238 -2.89 6.04 -21.45
CA LYS A 238 -4.22 5.54 -21.84
C LYS A 238 -4.15 4.20 -22.56
N ARG A 239 -3.15 4.00 -23.43
CA ARG A 239 -2.94 2.72 -24.12
C ARG A 239 -2.62 1.60 -23.14
N LEU A 240 -1.77 1.85 -22.16
CA LEU A 240 -1.46 0.90 -21.10
C LEU A 240 -2.71 0.50 -20.30
N LEU A 241 -3.60 1.44 -19.96
CA LEU A 241 -4.88 1.13 -19.29
C LEU A 241 -5.77 0.22 -20.15
N ARG A 242 -5.84 0.48 -21.47
CA ARG A 242 -6.57 -0.38 -22.42
C ARG A 242 -5.96 -1.77 -22.53
N TYR A 243 -4.64 -1.89 -22.44
CA TYR A 243 -3.97 -3.19 -22.41
C TYR A 243 -4.33 -3.97 -21.15
N ILE A 244 -4.29 -3.31 -19.98
CA ILE A 244 -4.68 -3.90 -18.70
C ILE A 244 -6.13 -4.40 -18.75
N LYS A 245 -7.05 -3.65 -19.39
CA LYS A 245 -8.45 -4.07 -19.55
C LYS A 245 -8.61 -5.41 -20.28
N GLY A 246 -7.73 -5.71 -21.24
CA GLY A 246 -7.71 -6.97 -21.98
C GLY A 246 -6.99 -8.11 -21.25
N THR A 247 -6.22 -7.79 -20.21
CA THR A 247 -5.28 -8.71 -19.53
C THR A 247 -5.51 -8.75 -18.02
N LEU A 248 -6.75 -8.59 -17.55
CA LEU A 248 -7.08 -8.55 -16.11
C LEU A 248 -6.70 -9.82 -15.34
N HIS A 249 -6.63 -10.96 -16.04
CA HIS A 249 -6.28 -12.27 -15.49
C HIS A 249 -4.76 -12.53 -15.45
N PHE A 250 -3.94 -11.63 -16.00
CA PHE A 250 -2.49 -11.79 -15.97
C PHE A 250 -1.98 -11.63 -14.54
N GLY A 251 -0.93 -12.37 -14.22
CA GLY A 251 -0.35 -12.45 -12.90
C GLY A 251 1.05 -13.03 -12.95
N LEU A 252 1.63 -13.24 -11.78
CA LEU A 252 2.98 -13.77 -11.65
C LEU A 252 2.93 -15.24 -11.18
N PRO A 253 3.33 -16.20 -12.03
CA PRO A 253 3.52 -17.58 -11.58
C PRO A 253 4.79 -17.70 -10.74
N ILE A 254 4.67 -18.36 -9.59
CA ILE A 254 5.79 -18.82 -8.77
C ILE A 254 5.71 -20.34 -8.77
N THR A 255 6.54 -20.97 -9.58
CA THR A 255 6.57 -22.43 -9.74
C THR A 255 7.68 -23.05 -8.91
N ASN A 256 7.54 -24.34 -8.62
CA ASN A 256 8.62 -25.13 -8.06
C ASN A 256 9.82 -25.16 -9.03
N GLY A 257 11.03 -25.06 -8.50
CA GLY A 257 12.29 -25.00 -9.22
C GLY A 257 13.47 -25.00 -8.26
N ASP A 258 14.69 -24.98 -8.79
CA ASP A 258 15.90 -24.85 -7.97
C ASP A 258 16.00 -23.47 -7.28
N LEU A 259 16.76 -23.42 -6.18
CA LEU A 259 17.06 -22.16 -5.48
C LEU A 259 18.31 -21.49 -6.04
N GLN A 260 18.69 -21.75 -7.30
CA GLN A 260 19.83 -21.08 -7.92
C GLN A 260 19.40 -19.72 -8.45
N LEU A 261 20.03 -18.66 -7.93
CA LEU A 261 19.80 -17.30 -8.40
C LEU A 261 20.46 -17.15 -9.78
N ARG A 262 19.63 -16.92 -10.81
CA ARG A 262 20.08 -16.58 -12.17
C ARG A 262 19.76 -15.12 -12.45
N THR A 263 20.74 -14.39 -12.96
CA THR A 263 20.59 -13.00 -13.38
C THR A 263 20.79 -12.90 -14.88
N TYR A 264 19.87 -12.23 -15.55
CA TYR A 264 19.94 -11.90 -16.97
C TYR A 264 20.07 -10.39 -17.08
N VAL A 265 20.90 -9.92 -18.01
CA VAL A 265 21.11 -8.50 -18.30
C VAL A 265 20.89 -8.34 -19.79
N ASP A 266 19.93 -7.50 -20.18
CA ASP A 266 19.75 -7.09 -21.57
C ASP A 266 20.74 -5.95 -21.88
N ALA A 267 21.22 -5.88 -23.12
CA ALA A 267 22.06 -4.78 -23.57
C ALA A 267 21.20 -3.52 -23.77
N ASP A 268 21.65 -2.41 -23.20
CA ASP A 268 21.04 -1.07 -23.35
C ASP A 268 21.21 -0.50 -24.76
#